data_AF-A0AAD9JE73-F1
#
_entry.id   AF-A0AAD9JE73-F1
#
_cell.length_a   1.000
_cell.length_b   1.000
_cell.length_c   1.000
_cell.angle_alpha   90.00
_cell.angle_beta   90.00
_cell.angle_gamma   90.00
#
_symmetry.space_group_name_H-M   'P 1'
#
loop_
_entity.id
_entity.type
_entity.pdbx_description
1 polymer ?
#
loop_
_entity_poly.entity_id
_entity_poly.type
_entity_poly.pdbx_seq_one_letter_code
_entity_poly.pdbx_strand_id
1 'polypeptide(L)'
;MFQTWPTYTLHDNAVVDENGDIWIAGHSVCYKILMYLEDPKVISPSQVLRLKTKDGLITDMTEPFADDGKLISGSSVALYVKNKLFIGSIYSQTVVCDVEYI
;
A
#
# COMPACT_ATOMS: atom_id res chain seq x y z
N MET A 1 2.69 -10.18 -22.86
CA MET A 1 1.35 -10.56 -22.36
C MET A 1 0.92 -9.46 -21.41
N PHE A 2 -0.30 -8.94 -21.55
CA PHE A 2 -0.84 -7.95 -20.60
C PHE A 2 -1.75 -8.68 -19.60
N GLN A 3 -1.65 -8.33 -18.33
CA GLN A 3 -2.43 -8.91 -17.24
C GLN A 3 -3.24 -7.81 -16.54
N THR A 4 -4.43 -8.18 -16.07
CA THR A 4 -5.23 -7.36 -15.17
C THR A 4 -5.43 -8.15 -13.87
N TRP A 5 -5.19 -7.50 -12.73
CA TRP A 5 -5.39 -8.09 -11.40
C TRP A 5 -6.32 -7.20 -10.58
N PRO A 6 -7.39 -7.72 -9.97
CA PRO A 6 -8.33 -6.90 -9.24
C PRO A 6 -7.81 -6.60 -7.83
N THR A 7 -7.28 -5.40 -7.64
CA THR A 7 -6.69 -4.93 -6.37
C THR A 7 -7.69 -4.25 -5.44
N TYR A 8 -8.83 -3.80 -5.97
CA TYR A 8 -9.91 -3.13 -5.23
C TYR A 8 -9.46 -1.94 -4.37
N THR A 9 -8.45 -1.20 -4.83
CA THR A 9 -7.93 -0.01 -4.16
C THR A 9 -7.68 1.11 -5.15
N LEU A 10 -7.75 2.36 -4.69
CA LEU A 10 -7.18 3.46 -5.46
C LEU A 10 -5.67 3.49 -5.18
N HIS A 11 -4.89 3.03 -6.14
CA HIS A 11 -3.43 3.01 -6.03
C HIS A 11 -2.87 4.43 -5.99
N ASP A 12 -1.82 4.60 -5.18
CA ASP A 12 -0.92 5.74 -5.27
C ASP A 12 0.41 5.25 -5.86
N ASN A 13 1.49 5.18 -5.07
CA ASN A 13 2.80 4.74 -5.59
C ASN A 13 2.99 3.22 -5.53
N ALA A 14 3.71 2.71 -6.54
CA ALA A 14 4.19 1.34 -6.62
C ALA A 14 5.73 1.30 -6.54
N VAL A 15 6.25 0.35 -5.77
CA VAL A 15 7.69 0.11 -5.57
C VAL A 15 7.99 -1.34 -5.88
N VAL A 16 9.06 -1.59 -6.63
CA VAL A 16 9.54 -2.95 -6.90
C VAL A 16 10.64 -3.28 -5.91
N ASP A 17 10.53 -4.42 -5.21
CA ASP A 17 11.56 -4.88 -4.29
C ASP A 17 12.67 -5.68 -4.99
N GLU A 18 13.66 -6.14 -4.22
CA GLU A 18 14.80 -6.90 -4.73
C GLU A 18 14.42 -8.27 -5.34
N ASN A 19 13.26 -8.82 -4.99
CA ASN A 19 12.74 -10.07 -5.54
C ASN A 19 11.90 -9.84 -6.80
N GLY A 20 11.66 -8.59 -7.18
CA GLY A 20 10.78 -8.22 -8.30
C GLY A 20 9.31 -8.14 -7.91
N ASP A 21 8.97 -8.28 -6.63
CA ASP A 21 7.59 -8.12 -6.17
C ASP A 21 7.20 -6.65 -6.14
N ILE A 22 5.93 -6.37 -6.41
CA ILE A 22 5.41 -5.00 -6.48
C ILE A 22 4.66 -4.71 -5.19
N TRP A 23 5.12 -3.69 -4.47
CA TRP A 23 4.49 -3.15 -3.29
C TRP A 23 3.73 -1.90 -3.66
N ILE A 24 2.43 -1.87 -3.37
CA ILE A 24 1.56 -0.75 -3.71
C ILE A 24 0.92 -0.25 -2.44
N ALA A 25 1.07 1.05 -2.17
CA ALA A 25 0.23 1.74 -1.20
C ALA A 25 -1.00 2.31 -1.91
N GLY A 26 -2.12 2.34 -1.21
CA GLY A 26 -3.34 2.86 -1.78
C GLY A 26 -4.41 3.17 -0.75
N HIS A 27 -5.61 3.42 -1.27
CA HIS A 27 -6.74 3.92 -0.52
C HIS A 27 -7.94 3.01 -0.75
N SER A 28 -8.28 2.20 0.24
CA SER A 28 -9.38 1.23 0.18
C SER A 28 -10.77 1.88 0.12
N VAL A 29 -10.87 3.19 0.41
CA VAL A 29 -12.11 3.97 0.31
C VAL A 29 -11.86 5.26 -0.48
N CYS A 30 -12.06 5.20 -1.80
CA CYS A 30 -11.67 6.25 -2.75
C CYS A 30 -12.21 7.65 -2.43
N TYR A 31 -13.46 7.78 -1.97
CA TYR A 31 -14.01 9.12 -1.69
C TYR A 31 -13.37 9.77 -0.45
N LYS A 32 -12.90 8.97 0.53
CA LYS A 32 -12.29 9.50 1.75
C LYS A 32 -10.91 10.08 1.49
N ILE A 33 -10.14 9.51 0.56
CA ILE A 33 -8.86 10.09 0.18
C ILE A 33 -9.05 11.44 -0.53
N LEU A 34 -10.08 11.59 -1.37
CA LEU A 34 -10.40 12.88 -1.98
C LEU A 34 -10.72 13.95 -0.92
N MET A 35 -11.51 13.59 0.10
CA MET A 35 -11.78 14.49 1.23
C MET A 35 -10.51 14.82 2.05
N TYR A 36 -9.62 13.85 2.23
CA TYR A 36 -8.34 14.04 2.93
C TYR A 36 -7.38 14.97 2.18
N LEU A 37 -7.40 14.93 0.84
CA LEU A 37 -6.65 15.85 -0.01
C LEU A 37 -7.16 17.29 0.09
N GLU A 38 -8.46 17.48 0.32
CA GLU A 38 -9.06 18.79 0.56
C GLU A 38 -8.84 19.30 2.00
N ASP A 39 -9.00 18.42 3.01
CA ASP A 39 -8.77 18.71 4.42
C ASP A 39 -7.99 17.58 5.11
N PRO A 40 -6.69 17.76 5.39
CA PRO A 40 -5.85 16.77 6.07
C PRO A 40 -6.28 16.42 7.51
N LYS A 41 -7.32 17.06 8.06
CA LYS A 41 -7.94 16.65 9.34
C LYS A 41 -8.93 15.51 9.19
N VAL A 42 -9.45 15.25 7.98
CA VAL A 42 -10.29 14.09 7.70
C VAL A 42 -9.44 12.82 7.75
N ILE A 43 -10.00 11.70 8.23
CA ILE A 43 -9.26 10.43 8.24
C ILE A 43 -9.55 9.66 6.94
N SER A 44 -8.49 9.26 6.24
CA SER A 44 -8.53 8.37 5.09
C SER A 44 -7.92 7.01 5.45
N PRO A 45 -8.62 5.89 5.20
CA PRO A 45 -8.06 4.56 5.35
C PRO A 45 -6.79 4.37 4.51
N SER A 46 -5.93 3.48 5.00
CA SER A 46 -4.65 3.14 4.38
C SER A 46 -4.58 1.64 4.10
N GLN A 47 -3.92 1.28 3.01
CA GLN A 47 -3.79 -0.10 2.57
C GLN A 47 -2.44 -0.30 1.88
N VAL A 48 -1.83 -1.46 2.10
CA VAL A 48 -0.66 -1.91 1.35
C VAL A 48 -0.94 -3.28 0.75
N LEU A 49 -0.65 -3.41 -0.54
CA LEU A 49 -0.73 -4.66 -1.27
C LEU A 49 0.68 -5.08 -1.71
N ARG A 50 0.98 -6.38 -1.60
CA ARG A 50 2.14 -7.02 -2.23
C ARG A 50 1.64 -7.92 -3.35
N LEU A 51 2.00 -7.59 -4.58
CA LEU A 51 1.82 -8.43 -5.75
C LEU A 51 3.09 -9.26 -5.94
N LYS A 52 3.00 -10.57 -5.75
CA LYS A 52 4.12 -11.47 -6.05
C LYS A 52 4.26 -11.61 -7.54
N THR A 53 5.49 -11.52 -8.03
CA THR A 53 5.78 -11.71 -9.45
C THR A 53 6.69 -12.90 -9.70
N LYS A 54 6.50 -13.52 -10.86
CA LYS A 54 7.37 -14.56 -11.39
C LYS A 54 7.40 -14.45 -12.91
N ASP A 55 8.60 -14.41 -13.46
CA ASP A 55 8.82 -14.31 -14.93
C ASP A 55 8.07 -13.11 -15.56
N GLY A 56 7.95 -12.00 -14.83
CA GLY A 56 7.27 -10.78 -15.28
C GLY A 56 5.75 -10.81 -15.22
N LEU A 57 5.15 -11.83 -14.60
CA LEU A 57 3.71 -11.97 -14.40
C LEU A 57 3.36 -11.95 -12.90
N ILE A 58 2.21 -11.38 -12.55
CA ILE A 58 1.67 -11.44 -11.18
C ILE A 58 1.11 -12.84 -10.96
N THR A 59 1.53 -13.48 -9.88
CA THR A 59 1.09 -14.84 -9.52
C THR A 59 0.16 -14.87 -8.32
N ASP A 60 0.27 -13.89 -7.43
CA ASP A 60 -0.43 -13.86 -6.15
C ASP A 60 -0.51 -12.43 -5.63
N MET A 61 -1.47 -12.16 -4.75
CA MET A 61 -1.63 -10.86 -4.08
C MET A 61 -1.91 -11.08 -2.60
N THR A 62 -1.20 -10.34 -1.77
CA THR A 62 -1.41 -10.33 -0.31
C THR A 62 -1.63 -8.90 0.17
N GLU A 63 -2.36 -8.76 1.28
CA GLU A 63 -2.62 -7.50 1.97
C GLU A 63 -1.90 -7.53 3.33
N PRO A 64 -0.60 -7.17 3.38
CA PRO A 64 0.16 -7.17 4.63
C PRO A 64 -0.27 -6.06 5.60
N PHE A 65 -0.97 -5.02 5.12
CA PHE A 65 -1.41 -3.92 5.97
C PHE A 65 -2.73 -3.31 5.49
N ALA A 66 -3.66 -3.12 6.42
CA ALA A 66 -4.85 -2.29 6.26
C ALA A 66 -5.18 -1.62 7.59
N ASP A 67 -5.53 -0.34 7.54
CA ASP A 67 -5.88 0.46 8.71
C ASP A 67 -7.06 1.40 8.39
N ASP A 68 -7.89 1.68 9.38
CA ASP A 68 -9.04 2.60 9.23
C ASP A 68 -8.61 4.08 9.12
N GLY A 69 -7.30 4.34 9.21
CA GLY A 69 -6.65 5.63 9.09
C GLY A 69 -6.21 6.22 10.44
N LYS A 70 -6.50 5.55 11.56
CA LYS A 70 -6.11 6.00 12.91
C LYS A 70 -4.61 5.85 13.17
N LEU A 71 -3.98 4.80 12.67
CA LEU A 71 -2.54 4.60 12.82
C LEU A 71 -1.78 5.42 11.77
N ILE A 72 -2.25 5.38 10.52
CA ILE A 72 -1.70 6.19 9.43
C ILE A 72 -2.82 6.51 8.44
N SER A 73 -3.05 7.80 8.18
CA SER A 73 -4.05 8.26 7.23
C SER A 73 -3.43 8.50 5.86
N GLY A 74 -4.09 8.01 4.80
CA GLY A 74 -3.69 8.27 3.41
C GLY A 74 -2.30 7.75 3.05
N SER A 75 -2.06 6.44 3.21
CA SER A 75 -0.83 5.80 2.75
C SER A 75 -0.58 6.04 1.26
N SER A 76 0.65 6.44 0.92
CA SER A 76 1.05 6.86 -0.42
C SER A 76 2.15 5.98 -1.02
N VAL A 77 3.04 5.43 -0.19
CA VAL A 77 4.13 4.54 -0.63
C VAL A 77 4.38 3.46 0.40
N ALA A 78 4.75 2.26 -0.08
CA ALA A 78 5.16 1.15 0.75
C ALA A 78 6.49 0.59 0.25
N LEU A 79 7.44 0.39 1.16
CA LEU A 79 8.75 -0.19 0.87
C LEU A 79 9.02 -1.33 1.84
N TYR A 80 9.29 -2.51 1.29
CA TYR A 80 9.70 -3.67 2.07
C TYR A 80 11.20 -3.91 1.94
N VAL A 81 11.91 -3.89 3.07
CA VAL A 81 13.35 -4.13 3.14
C VAL A 81 13.66 -4.88 4.43
N LYS A 82 14.37 -6.01 4.33
CA LYS A 82 14.88 -6.78 5.48
C LYS A 82 13.80 -7.06 6.55
N ASN A 83 12.67 -7.65 6.16
CA ASN A 83 11.54 -7.99 7.03
C ASN A 83 10.85 -6.78 7.70
N LYS A 84 11.09 -5.56 7.20
CA LYS A 84 10.40 -4.36 7.65
C LYS A 84 9.59 -3.76 6.52
N LEU A 85 8.39 -3.33 6.84
CA LEU A 85 7.51 -2.60 5.95
C LEU A 85 7.46 -1.13 6.39
N PHE A 86 7.98 -0.26 5.53
CA PHE A 86 7.91 1.19 5.69
C PHE A 86 6.70 1.70 4.90
N ILE A 87 5.80 2.40 5.58
CA ILE A 87 4.57 2.94 4.99
C ILE A 87 4.61 4.46 5.13
N GLY A 88 4.77 5.16 4.01
CA GLY A 88 4.68 6.62 3.94
C GLY A 88 3.24 7.06 3.64
N SER A 89 2.87 8.26 4.10
CA SER A 89 1.57 8.88 3.83
C SER A 89 1.73 10.20 3.07
N ILE A 90 0.62 10.72 2.53
CA ILE A 90 0.61 11.98 1.76
C ILE A 90 0.97 13.19 2.64
N TYR A 91 0.35 13.32 3.82
CA TYR A 91 0.56 14.48 4.71
C TYR A 91 0.98 14.13 6.14
N SER A 92 0.92 12.85 6.53
CA SER A 92 1.07 12.41 7.92
C SER A 92 2.45 11.82 8.19
N GLN A 93 2.56 11.00 9.23
CA GLN A 93 3.76 10.27 9.61
C GLN A 93 4.10 9.10 8.68
N THR A 94 5.31 8.56 8.87
CA THR A 94 5.71 7.24 8.39
C THR A 94 5.52 6.22 9.51
N VAL A 95 4.99 5.05 9.17
CA VAL A 95 4.90 3.90 10.06
C VAL A 95 5.88 2.83 9.61
N VAL A 96 6.52 2.16 10.56
CA VAL A 96 7.41 1.03 10.31
C VAL A 96 6.87 -0.18 11.04
N CYS A 97 6.58 -1.24 10.30
CA CYS A 97 6.08 -2.50 10.82
C CYS A 97 7.15 -3.59 10.69
N ASP A 98 7.23 -4.47 11.67
CA ASP A 98 7.86 -5.77 11.50
C ASP A 98 6.92 -6.69 10.74
N VAL A 99 7.45 -7.42 9.77
CA VAL A 99 6.68 -8.38 8.95
C VAL A 99 7.14 -9.78 9.29
N GLU A 100 6.26 -10.53 9.94
CA GLU A 100 6.46 -11.96 10.21
C GLU A 100 5.61 -12.77 9.23
N TYR A 101 6.27 -13.54 8.36
CA TYR A 101 5.59 -14.53 7.53
C TYR A 101 5.39 -15.79 8.38
N ILE A 102 4.14 -16.04 8.80
CA ILE A 102 3.71 -17.29 9.44
C ILE A 102 3.39 -18.32 8.36
#